data_AF-A0A645C871-F1
#
_entry.id   AF-A0A645C871-F1
#
_cell.length_a   1.000
_cell.length_b   1.000
_cell.length_c   1.000
_cell.angle_alpha   90.00
_cell.angle_beta   90.00
_cell.angle_gamma   90.00
#
_symmetry.space_group_name_H-M   'P 1'
#
loop_
_entity.id
_entity.type
_entity.pdbx_description
1 polymer ?
#
loop_
_entity_poly.entity_id
_entity_poly.type
_entity_poly.pdbx_seq_one_letter_code
_entity_poly.pdbx_strand_id
1 'polypeptide(L)' 'MQKAGYLPVATYMLPETIWTDYYSWQASRRASFLKKYDGNNSIKEFVATMQYEAELYDKYKAYYGYMFYIGKKI' A
#
# COMPACT_ATOMS: atom_id res chain seq x y z
N MET A 1 -12.01 -2.29 -18.34
CA MET A 1 -11.99 -1.00 -19.07
C MET A 1 -12.74 -1.05 -20.40
N GLN A 2 -12.40 -1.95 -21.32
CA GLN A 2 -13.07 -2.06 -22.63
C GLN A 2 -14.60 -2.20 -22.55
N LYS A 3 -15.10 -3.18 -21.77
CA LYS A 3 -16.56 -3.37 -21.57
C LYS A 3 -17.26 -2.16 -20.95
N ALA A 4 -16.52 -1.26 -20.31
CA ALA A 4 -17.03 -0.04 -19.71
C ALA A 4 -16.94 1.18 -20.66
N GLY A 5 -16.61 1.00 -21.94
CA GLY A 5 -16.54 2.07 -22.94
C GLY A 5 -15.23 2.84 -22.99
N TYR A 6 -14.11 2.22 -22.56
CA TYR A 6 -12.78 2.84 -22.60
C TYR A 6 -11.81 2.03 -23.48
N LEU A 7 -11.07 2.71 -24.35
CA LEU A 7 -9.90 2.17 -25.03
C LEU A 7 -8.75 1.99 -24.01
N PRO A 8 -8.18 0.79 -23.83
CA PRO A 8 -7.06 0.57 -22.91
C PRO A 8 -5.76 1.08 -23.55
N VAL A 9 -5.33 2.27 -23.15
CA VAL A 9 -4.15 2.96 -23.70
C VAL A 9 -2.86 2.37 -23.15
N ALA A 10 -2.82 2.07 -21.86
CA ALA A 10 -1.65 1.45 -21.23
C ALA A 10 -2.03 0.69 -19.96
N THR A 11 -1.24 -0.32 -19.63
CA THR A 11 -1.29 -1.04 -18.36
C THR A 11 0.12 -1.40 -17.92
N TYR A 12 0.47 -1.11 -16.67
CA TYR A 12 1.78 -1.48 -16.14
C TYR A 12 1.73 -1.73 -14.63
N MET A 13 2.59 -2.64 -14.16
CA MET A 13 2.80 -2.91 -12.74
C MET A 13 3.66 -1.80 -12.14
N LEU A 14 3.31 -1.36 -10.93
CA LEU A 14 4.16 -0.41 -10.22
C LEU A 14 5.41 -1.12 -9.69
N PRO A 15 6.59 -0.47 -9.67
CA PRO A 15 7.81 -1.07 -9.15
C PRO A 15 7.68 -1.45 -7.67
N GLU A 16 8.40 -2.47 -7.21
CA GLU A 16 8.45 -2.84 -5.79
C GLU A 16 8.86 -1.67 -4.88
N THR A 17 9.72 -0.78 -5.39
CA THR A 17 10.25 0.36 -4.63
C THR A 17 9.17 1.26 -4.05
N ILE A 18 8.03 1.42 -4.72
CA ILE A 18 6.94 2.26 -4.21
C ILE A 18 6.35 1.71 -2.90
N TRP A 19 6.37 0.40 -2.72
CA TRP A 19 5.88 -0.26 -1.51
C TRP A 19 6.95 -0.28 -0.43
N THR A 20 8.19 -0.62 -0.77
CA THR A 20 9.28 -0.62 0.21
C THR A 20 9.50 0.77 0.79
N ASP A 21 9.48 1.82 -0.05
CA ASP A 21 9.61 3.20 0.40
C ASP A 21 8.43 3.61 1.31
N TYR A 22 7.20 3.23 0.94
CA TYR A 22 6.00 3.48 1.75
C TYR A 22 6.09 2.82 3.13
N TYR A 23 6.47 1.54 3.20
CA TYR A 23 6.57 0.82 4.48
C TYR A 23 7.75 1.29 5.33
N SER A 24 8.90 1.63 4.73
CA SER A 24 10.04 2.23 5.44
C SER A 24 9.68 3.61 6.02
N TRP A 25 8.97 4.43 5.24
CA TRP A 25 8.51 5.75 5.68
C TRP A 25 7.54 5.65 6.86
N GLN A 26 6.63 4.68 6.85
CA GLN A 26 5.74 4.41 7.99
C GLN A 26 6.51 3.90 9.22
N ALA A 27 7.40 2.93 9.04
CA ALA A 27 8.16 2.30 10.13
C ALA A 27 8.91 3.34 10.96
N SER A 28 9.56 4.32 10.30
CA SER A 28 10.30 5.40 10.97
C SER A 28 9.42 6.31 11.85
N ARG A 29 8.09 6.33 11.64
CA ARG A 29 7.16 7.19 12.38
C ARG A 29 6.31 6.45 13.43
N ARG A 30 6.31 5.12 13.45
CA ARG A 30 5.45 4.36 14.38
C ARG A 30 5.73 4.70 15.83
N ALA A 31 7.00 4.82 16.21
CA ALA A 31 7.38 5.11 17.60
C ALA A 31 6.89 6.48 18.08
N SER A 32 7.05 7.53 17.27
CA SER A 32 6.55 8.87 17.61
C SER A 32 5.03 8.94 17.61
N PHE A 33 4.38 8.22 16.70
CA PHE A 33 2.91 8.12 16.65
C PHE A 33 2.35 7.39 17.88
N LEU A 34 2.91 6.25 18.26
CA LEU A 34 2.51 5.50 19.46
C LEU A 34 2.72 6.33 20.73
N LYS A 35 3.83 7.05 20.84
CA LYS A 35 4.09 7.96 21.97
C LYS A 35 3.07 9.10 22.05
N LYS A 36 2.63 9.64 20.91
CA LYS A 36 1.62 10.71 20.85
C LYS A 36 0.25 10.26 21.38
N TYR A 37 -0.09 8.99 21.18
CA TYR A 37 -1.37 8.40 21.56
C TYR A 37 -1.20 7.30 22.63
N ASP A 38 -0.32 7.53 23.59
CA ASP A 38 -0.03 6.54 24.62
C ASP A 38 -1.30 6.15 25.40
N GLY A 39 -1.39 4.87 25.77
CA GLY A 39 -2.56 4.28 26.42
C GLY A 39 -3.77 4.03 25.50
N ASN A 40 -3.80 4.51 24.25
CA ASN A 40 -4.91 4.25 23.33
C ASN A 40 -4.76 2.88 22.65
N ASN A 41 -5.58 1.91 23.06
CA ASN A 41 -5.53 0.55 22.53
C ASN A 41 -5.89 0.46 21.04
N SER A 42 -6.89 1.23 20.58
CA SER A 42 -7.26 1.24 19.15
C SER A 42 -6.11 1.72 18.27
N ILE A 43 -5.29 2.67 18.76
CA ILE A 43 -4.10 3.12 18.04
C ILE A 43 -3.00 2.05 18.03
N LYS A 44 -2.81 1.31 19.12
CA LYS A 44 -1.85 0.20 19.16
C LYS A 44 -2.24 -0.90 18.17
N GLU A 45 -3.52 -1.27 18.15
CA GLU A 45 -4.07 -2.25 17.21
C GLU A 45 -3.93 -1.76 15.76
N PHE A 46 -4.26 -0.50 15.49
CA PHE A 46 -4.06 0.11 14.17
C PHE A 46 -2.59 0.02 13.70
N VAL A 47 -1.64 0.38 14.56
CA VAL A 47 -0.20 0.28 14.21
C VAL A 47 0.23 -1.17 13.98
N ALA A 48 -0.30 -2.12 14.76
CA ALA A 48 -0.05 -3.55 14.54
C ALA A 48 -0.61 -4.01 13.19
N THR A 49 -1.79 -3.54 12.77
CA THR A 49 -2.34 -3.88 11.45
C THR A 49 -1.50 -3.33 10.30
N MET A 50 -0.99 -2.09 10.40
CA MET A 50 -0.08 -1.54 9.39
C MET A 50 1.25 -2.31 9.30
N GLN A 51 1.76 -2.76 10.44
CA GLN A 51 2.96 -3.60 10.46
C GLN A 51 2.69 -4.97 9.82
N TYR A 52 1.57 -5.60 10.15
CA TYR A 52 1.17 -6.87 9.57
C TYR A 52 0.99 -6.77 8.05
N GLU A 53 0.43 -5.67 7.54
CA GLU A 53 0.34 -5.42 6.09
C GLU A 53 1.73 -5.40 5.42
N ALA A 54 2.71 -4.73 6.03
CA ALA A 54 4.08 -4.68 5.52
C ALA A 54 4.73 -6.08 5.48
N GLU A 55 4.48 -6.90 6.51
CA GLU A 55 4.96 -8.28 6.59
C GLU A 55 4.30 -9.18 5.52
N LEU A 56 3.00 -9.00 5.28
CA LEU A 56 2.30 -9.68 4.20
C LEU A 56 2.86 -9.31 2.83
N TYR A 57 3.16 -8.02 2.62
CA TYR A 57 3.78 -7.57 1.38
C TYR A 57 5.15 -8.20 1.20
N ASP A 58 6.04 -8.13 2.18
CA ASP A 58 7.37 -8.72 2.06
C ASP A 58 7.32 -10.23 1.74
N LYS A 59 6.39 -10.96 2.37
CA LYS A 59 6.21 -12.39 2.17
C LYS A 59 5.56 -12.76 0.83
N TYR A 60 4.62 -11.95 0.33
CA TYR A 60 3.74 -12.33 -0.78
C TYR A 60 3.74 -11.35 -1.97
N LYS A 61 4.66 -10.37 -2.03
CA LYS A 61 4.80 -9.39 -3.13
C LYS A 61 4.92 -9.99 -4.54
N ALA A 62 5.33 -11.25 -4.66
CA ALA A 62 5.34 -11.96 -5.94
C ALA A 62 3.93 -12.28 -6.49
N TYR A 63 2.90 -12.23 -5.64
CA TYR A 63 1.53 -12.66 -5.95
C TYR A 63 0.55 -11.50 -6.08
N TYR A 64 0.89 -10.31 -5.56
CA TYR A 64 0.01 -9.15 -5.61
C TYR A 64 0.80 -7.85 -5.61
N GLY A 65 0.15 -6.79 -6.08
CA GLY A 65 0.70 -5.44 -6.11
C GLY A 65 -0.30 -4.47 -6.73
N TYR A 66 0.19 -3.28 -7.05
CA TYR A 66 -0.62 -2.28 -7.75
C TYR A 66 -0.30 -2.26 -9.24
N MET A 67 -1.32 -1.97 -10.03
CA MET A 67 -1.21 -1.75 -11.47
C MET A 67 -1.87 -0.43 -11.83
N PHE A 68 -1.24 0.32 -12.74
CA PHE A 68 -1.87 1.44 -13.41
C PHE A 68 -2.63 0.95 -14.64
N TYR A 69 -3.86 1.45 -14.79
CA TYR A 69 -4.69 1.26 -15.97
C TYR A 69 -5.03 2.62 -16.55
N ILE A 70 -4.58 2.90 -17.78
CA ILE A 70 -4.85 4.17 -18.46
C ILE A 70 -5.86 3.91 -19.56
N GLY A 71 -7.05 4.51 -19.43
CA GLY A 71 -8.17 4.35 -20.36
C GLY A 71 -8.56 5.67 -21.02
N LYS A 72 -8.82 5.66 -22.31
CA LYS A 72 -9.41 6.79 -23.04
C LYS A 72 -10.89 6.49 -23.29
N LYS A 73 -11.79 7.40 -22.89
CA LYS A 73 -13.22 7.27 -23.15
C LYS A 73 -13.47 7.25 -24.67
N ILE A 74 -14.28 6.29 -25.12
CA ILE A 74 -14.76 6.17 -26.50
C ILE A 74 -15.95 7.11 -26.71
#